data_AF-F7SBN0-F1
#
_entry.id   AF-F7SBN0-F1
#
_cell.length_a   1.000
_cell.length_b   1.000
_cell.length_c   1.000
_cell.angle_alpha   90.00
_cell.angle_beta   90.00
_cell.angle_gamma   90.00
#
_symmetry.space_group_name_H-M   'P 1'
#
loop_
_entity.id
_entity.type
_entity.pdbx_description
1 polymer ?
#
loop_
_entity_poly.entity_id
_entity_poly.type
_entity_poly.pdbx_seq_one_letter_code
_entity_poly.pdbx_strand_id
1 'polypeptide(L)'
;CLIHLERNRYSVPASFANRPVSLRVYPNRLVVAAEGQIICEHPRVVERTHGPGRTIYDWRHYLAVIQRKPGALRNGAPFLELPDAFRHLQRHLLQHPGGDRDMVEILALVLHHDEQLVLMAAELALADGVPSKTHILNRLHRLIDGKQAPPPVITAPQALTLAHEPRADVERYDTLRQTGETRHAS
;
A
#
# COMPACT_ATOMS: atom_id res chain seq x y z
N CYS A 1 8.23 12.57 -15.00
CA CYS A 1 8.82 13.58 -15.91
C CYS A 1 9.69 14.52 -15.09
N LEU A 2 10.65 15.23 -15.71
CA LEU A 2 11.59 16.07 -14.98
C LEU A 2 11.62 17.49 -15.56
N ILE A 3 11.71 18.49 -14.69
CA ILE A 3 12.09 19.86 -15.06
C ILE A 3 13.52 20.13 -14.61
N HIS A 4 14.22 20.99 -15.34
CA HIS A 4 15.59 21.39 -15.00
C HIS A 4 15.59 22.83 -14.49
N LEU A 5 16.21 23.04 -13.34
CA LEU A 5 16.47 24.37 -12.81
C LEU A 5 17.89 24.42 -12.26
N GLU A 6 18.66 25.41 -12.71
CA GLU A 6 20.08 25.58 -12.40
C GLU A 6 20.90 24.34 -12.80
N ARG A 7 21.17 23.43 -11.87
CA ARG A 7 21.84 22.14 -12.10
C ARG A 7 20.99 20.95 -11.65
N ASN A 8 19.89 21.21 -10.97
CA ASN A 8 19.05 20.18 -10.35
C ASN A 8 17.90 19.79 -11.30
N ARG A 9 17.45 18.55 -11.15
CA ARG A 9 16.28 18.04 -11.86
C ARG A 9 15.21 17.74 -10.82
N TYR A 10 13.98 18.21 -11.04
CA TYR A 10 12.87 18.01 -10.13
C TYR A 10 11.77 17.21 -10.83
N SER A 11 11.20 16.23 -10.14
CA SER A 11 10.10 15.45 -10.66
C SER A 11 8.82 16.29 -10.82
N VAL A 12 8.05 15.99 -11.85
CA VAL A 12 6.74 16.60 -12.12
C VAL A 12 5.76 15.48 -12.44
N PRO A 13 4.48 15.58 -12.01
CA PRO A 13 3.49 14.56 -12.28
C PRO A 13 3.48 14.16 -13.75
N ALA A 14 3.57 12.87 -14.01
CA ALA A 14 3.71 12.33 -15.36
C ALA A 14 2.50 12.61 -16.26
N SER A 15 1.35 12.93 -15.68
CA SER A 15 0.16 13.42 -16.41
C SER A 15 0.44 14.69 -17.23
N PHE A 16 1.43 15.49 -16.81
CA PHE A 16 1.86 16.71 -17.51
C PHE A 16 3.13 16.48 -18.36
N ALA A 17 3.48 15.24 -18.67
CA ALA A 17 4.55 14.93 -19.61
C ALA A 17 4.34 15.66 -20.95
N ASN A 18 5.41 16.25 -21.50
CA ASN A 18 5.40 16.96 -22.79
C ASN A 18 4.40 18.13 -22.86
N ARG A 19 3.93 18.66 -21.73
CA ARG A 19 3.12 19.87 -21.66
C ARG A 19 3.95 21.03 -21.10
N PRO A 20 3.76 22.26 -21.59
CA PRO A 20 4.38 23.43 -20.98
C PRO A 20 3.80 23.64 -19.57
N VAL A 21 4.68 23.90 -18.60
CA VAL A 21 4.32 24.19 -17.21
C VAL A 21 5.00 25.49 -16.78
N SER A 22 4.38 26.25 -15.88
CA SER A 22 4.98 27.45 -15.28
C SER A 22 5.74 27.07 -14.02
N LEU A 23 7.02 27.43 -13.96
CA LEU A 23 7.85 27.26 -12.77
C LEU A 23 7.97 28.59 -12.02
N ARG A 24 7.49 28.63 -10.78
CA ARG A 24 7.67 29.77 -9.87
C ARG A 24 8.79 29.44 -8.90
N VAL A 25 9.85 30.25 -8.93
CA VAL A 25 11.05 30.03 -8.13
C VAL A 25 11.01 30.95 -6.91
N TYR A 26 10.87 30.38 -5.72
CA TYR A 26 10.95 31.10 -4.44
C TYR A 26 12.30 30.82 -3.76
N PRO A 27 12.66 31.56 -2.69
CA PRO A 27 13.92 31.33 -1.99
C PRO A 27 14.09 29.91 -1.44
N ASN A 28 13.02 29.32 -0.86
CA ASN A 28 13.06 28.02 -0.18
C ASN A 28 12.29 26.91 -0.92
N ARG A 29 11.48 27.24 -1.92
CA ARG A 29 10.65 26.26 -2.63
C ARG A 29 10.51 26.57 -4.12
N LEU A 30 10.19 25.54 -4.87
CA LEU A 30 9.79 25.59 -6.27
C LEU A 30 8.34 25.20 -6.35
N VAL A 31 7.54 26.00 -7.04
CA VAL A 31 6.12 25.72 -7.25
C VAL A 31 5.90 25.55 -8.75
N VAL A 32 5.39 24.39 -9.14
CA VAL A 32 5.05 24.10 -10.54
C VAL A 32 3.55 24.26 -10.70
N ALA A 33 3.14 25.05 -11.69
CA ALA A 33 1.75 25.28 -12.01
C ALA A 33 1.45 24.95 -13.47
N ALA A 34 0.27 24.37 -13.71
CA ALA A 34 -0.26 24.10 -15.04
C ALA A 34 -1.78 24.25 -14.99
N GLU A 35 -2.40 24.67 -16.10
CA GLU A 35 -3.86 24.74 -16.23
C GLU A 35 -4.53 25.58 -15.11
N GLY A 36 -3.85 26.63 -14.64
CA GLY A 36 -4.33 27.51 -13.57
C GLY A 36 -4.21 26.96 -12.15
N GLN A 37 -3.68 25.75 -11.98
CA GLN A 37 -3.54 25.08 -10.68
C GLN A 37 -2.07 24.79 -10.33
N ILE A 38 -1.77 24.69 -9.04
CA ILE A 38 -0.47 24.20 -8.56
C ILE A 38 -0.50 22.68 -8.63
N ILE A 39 0.45 22.09 -9.37
CA ILE A 39 0.49 20.63 -9.61
C ILE A 39 1.49 19.91 -8.72
N CYS A 40 2.58 20.58 -8.31
CA CYS A 40 3.52 20.06 -7.33
C CYS A 40 4.38 21.18 -6.73
N GLU A 41 4.92 20.91 -5.55
CA GLU A 41 5.90 21.76 -4.88
C GLU A 41 7.15 20.94 -4.53
N HIS A 42 8.31 21.58 -4.57
CA HIS A 42 9.58 20.98 -4.14
C HIS A 42 10.35 21.93 -3.24
N PRO A 43 11.09 21.43 -2.24
CA PRO A 43 12.09 22.24 -1.57
C PRO A 43 13.16 22.67 -2.58
N ARG A 44 13.51 23.96 -2.59
CA ARG A 44 14.55 24.46 -3.49
C ARG A 44 15.92 24.05 -2.93
N VAL A 45 16.63 23.22 -3.68
CA VAL A 45 18.00 22.82 -3.34
C VAL A 45 18.96 23.73 -4.11
N VAL A 46 19.74 24.52 -3.37
CA VAL A 46 20.82 25.35 -3.91
C VAL A 46 22.14 24.73 -3.47
N GLU A 47 22.82 24.04 -4.38
CA GLU A 47 24.13 23.43 -4.11
C GLU A 47 25.20 24.53 -4.15
N ARG A 48 25.84 24.82 -3.01
CA ARG A 48 26.91 25.83 -2.92
C ARG A 48 28.27 25.30 -3.36
N THR A 49 28.42 23.98 -3.38
CA THR A 49 29.62 23.26 -3.83
C THR A 49 29.61 23.07 -5.34
N HIS A 50 30.78 23.03 -5.98
CA HIS A 50 30.92 22.81 -7.43
C HIS A 50 30.68 21.34 -7.86
N GLY A 51 29.89 20.60 -7.08
CA GLY A 51 29.57 19.20 -7.37
C GLY A 51 28.58 19.02 -8.52
N PRO A 52 28.34 17.77 -8.93
CA PRO A 52 27.30 17.44 -9.91
C PRO A 52 25.91 17.74 -9.34
N GLY A 53 25.00 18.18 -10.21
CA GLY A 53 23.61 18.43 -9.83
C GLY A 53 22.84 17.16 -9.48
N ARG A 54 21.79 17.30 -8.66
CA ARG A 54 20.99 16.18 -8.14
C ARG A 54 19.66 16.05 -8.88
N THR A 55 19.10 14.84 -8.86
CA THR A 55 17.73 14.60 -9.31
C THR A 55 16.87 14.31 -8.09
N ILE A 56 15.88 15.16 -7.85
CA ILE A 56 14.93 15.06 -6.74
C ILE A 56 13.69 14.36 -7.28
N TYR A 57 13.42 13.17 -6.76
CA TYR A 57 12.23 12.41 -7.12
C TYR A 57 11.11 12.63 -6.10
N ASP A 58 9.89 12.50 -6.61
CA ASP A 58 8.72 12.26 -5.79
C ASP A 58 8.01 11.10 -6.49
N TRP A 59 7.91 9.96 -5.82
CA TRP A 59 7.32 8.76 -6.37
C TRP A 59 5.83 8.96 -6.74
N ARG A 60 5.12 9.87 -6.06
CA ARG A 60 3.70 10.20 -6.31
C ARG A 60 3.49 10.70 -7.74
N HIS A 61 4.49 11.41 -8.27
CA HIS A 61 4.48 11.91 -9.65
C HIS A 61 4.43 10.81 -10.72
N TYR A 62 4.71 9.56 -10.36
CA TYR A 62 4.80 8.43 -11.28
C TYR A 62 3.67 7.40 -11.10
N LEU A 63 2.73 7.63 -10.18
CA LEU A 63 1.63 6.69 -9.89
C LEU A 63 0.76 6.39 -11.12
N ALA A 64 0.38 7.43 -11.88
CA ALA A 64 -0.38 7.26 -13.11
C ALA A 64 0.37 6.43 -14.18
N VAL A 65 1.70 6.43 -14.15
CA VAL A 65 2.53 5.64 -15.10
C VAL A 65 2.50 4.17 -14.73
N ILE A 66 2.71 3.85 -13.46
CA ILE A 66 2.76 2.45 -13.00
C ILE A 66 1.40 1.76 -13.07
N GLN A 67 0.29 2.50 -12.95
CA GLN A 67 -1.05 1.97 -13.21
C GLN A 67 -1.20 1.42 -14.64
N ARG A 68 -0.56 2.04 -15.64
CA ARG A 68 -0.56 1.56 -17.03
C ARG A 68 0.54 0.54 -17.30
N LYS A 69 1.68 0.66 -16.61
CA LYS A 69 2.86 -0.19 -16.79
C LYS A 69 3.41 -0.65 -15.43
N PRO A 70 2.83 -1.69 -14.81
CA PRO A 70 3.22 -2.16 -13.48
C PRO A 70 4.69 -2.56 -13.38
N GLY A 71 5.27 -3.11 -14.46
CA GLY A 71 6.68 -3.50 -14.49
C GLY A 71 7.68 -2.36 -14.23
N ALA A 72 7.27 -1.09 -14.40
CA ALA A 72 8.13 0.07 -14.08
C ALA A 72 8.42 0.21 -12.58
N LEU A 73 7.62 -0.43 -11.72
CA LEU A 73 7.80 -0.42 -10.28
C LEU A 73 9.10 -1.12 -9.83
N ARG A 74 9.59 -2.12 -10.59
CA ARG A 74 10.76 -2.93 -10.20
C ARG A 74 12.08 -2.16 -10.23
N ASN A 75 12.26 -1.33 -11.26
CA ASN A 75 13.53 -0.65 -11.55
C ASN A 75 13.38 0.87 -11.68
N GLY A 76 12.21 1.42 -11.31
CA GLY A 76 11.99 2.85 -11.42
C GLY A 76 12.78 3.60 -10.36
N ALA A 77 13.69 4.48 -10.79
CA ALA A 77 14.48 5.33 -9.90
C ALA A 77 13.64 6.08 -8.83
N PRO A 78 12.42 6.61 -9.14
CA PRO A 78 11.59 7.25 -8.13
C PRO A 78 11.16 6.33 -6.98
N PHE A 79 11.06 5.02 -7.23
CA PHE A 79 10.56 4.06 -6.24
C PHE A 79 11.63 3.54 -5.29
N LEU A 80 12.91 3.92 -5.50
CA LEU A 80 13.99 3.63 -4.55
C LEU A 80 13.85 4.43 -3.24
N GLU A 81 13.24 5.62 -3.34
CA GLU A 81 12.97 6.55 -2.24
C GLU A 81 11.59 6.34 -1.60
N LEU A 82 10.95 5.18 -1.82
CA LEU A 82 9.70 4.84 -1.14
C LEU A 82 9.89 4.76 0.38
N PRO A 83 8.88 5.18 1.17
CA PRO A 83 8.80 4.89 2.59
C PRO A 83 9.06 3.42 2.93
N ASP A 84 9.67 3.16 4.08
CA ASP A 84 10.15 1.83 4.46
C ASP A 84 9.06 0.77 4.45
N ALA A 85 7.87 1.06 4.98
CA ALA A 85 6.78 0.09 4.98
C ALA A 85 6.36 -0.31 3.55
N PHE A 86 6.32 0.63 2.61
CA PHE A 86 6.05 0.32 1.21
C PHE A 86 7.17 -0.51 0.56
N ARG A 87 8.44 -0.28 0.93
CA ARG A 87 9.56 -1.13 0.46
C ARG A 87 9.49 -2.55 1.01
N HIS A 88 9.09 -2.71 2.27
CA HIS A 88 8.86 -4.04 2.87
C HIS A 88 7.69 -4.76 2.19
N LEU A 89 6.57 -4.05 2.02
CA LEU A 89 5.39 -4.55 1.33
C LEU A 89 5.70 -4.97 -0.12
N GLN A 90 6.43 -4.13 -0.86
CA GLN A 90 6.86 -4.44 -2.22
C GLN A 90 7.65 -5.75 -2.29
N ARG A 91 8.62 -5.94 -1.38
CA ARG A 91 9.42 -7.19 -1.33
C ARG A 91 8.57 -8.41 -1.02
N HIS A 92 7.52 -8.27 -0.22
CA HIS A 92 6.59 -9.37 0.08
C HIS A 92 5.69 -9.70 -1.12
N LEU A 93 5.05 -8.68 -1.72
CA LEU A 93 4.12 -8.87 -2.82
C LEU A 93 4.80 -9.37 -4.09
N LEU A 94 6.02 -8.89 -4.42
CA LEU A 94 6.74 -9.29 -5.62
C LEU A 94 7.18 -10.76 -5.66
N GLN A 95 7.06 -11.50 -4.55
CA GLN A 95 7.31 -12.95 -4.51
C GLN A 95 6.20 -13.75 -5.19
N HIS A 96 5.01 -13.17 -5.32
CA HIS A 96 3.83 -13.83 -5.86
C HIS A 96 3.53 -13.34 -7.29
N PRO A 97 3.02 -14.21 -8.18
CA PRO A 97 2.60 -13.79 -9.51
C PRO A 97 1.46 -12.78 -9.41
N GLY A 98 1.64 -11.61 -10.05
CA GLY A 98 0.66 -10.51 -10.01
C GLY A 98 0.83 -9.52 -8.86
N GLY A 99 1.78 -9.73 -7.94
CA GLY A 99 2.00 -8.81 -6.82
C GLY A 99 2.50 -7.42 -7.22
N ASP A 100 3.00 -7.25 -8.45
CA ASP A 100 3.28 -5.93 -9.03
C ASP A 100 1.99 -5.13 -9.26
N ARG A 101 0.91 -5.77 -9.71
CA ARG A 101 -0.40 -5.12 -9.85
C ARG A 101 -0.99 -4.74 -8.49
N ASP A 102 -0.95 -5.68 -7.54
CA ASP A 102 -1.43 -5.42 -6.18
C ASP A 102 -0.69 -4.24 -5.54
N MET A 103 0.65 -4.21 -5.65
CA MET A 103 1.46 -3.12 -5.12
C MET A 103 1.15 -1.78 -5.80
N VAL A 104 0.94 -1.77 -7.12
CA VAL A 104 0.54 -0.58 -7.87
C VAL A 104 -0.82 -0.06 -7.41
N GLU A 105 -1.80 -0.94 -7.20
CA GLU A 105 -3.13 -0.56 -6.73
C GLU A 105 -3.09 -0.01 -5.31
N ILE A 106 -2.27 -0.60 -4.43
CA ILE A 106 -2.07 -0.10 -3.07
C ILE A 106 -1.42 1.29 -3.08
N LEU A 107 -0.36 1.49 -3.87
CA LEU A 107 0.28 2.80 -4.01
C LEU A 107 -0.67 3.84 -4.62
N ALA A 108 -1.57 3.43 -5.52
CA ALA A 108 -2.58 4.30 -6.09
C ALA A 108 -3.61 4.81 -5.06
N LEU A 109 -3.80 4.13 -3.93
CA LEU A 109 -4.68 4.60 -2.85
C LEU A 109 -4.27 5.97 -2.32
N VAL A 110 -2.97 6.30 -2.37
CA VAL A 110 -2.44 7.62 -1.96
C VAL A 110 -2.94 8.77 -2.84
N LEU A 111 -3.48 8.47 -4.03
CA LEU A 111 -4.13 9.50 -4.86
C LEU A 111 -5.50 9.92 -4.30
N HIS A 112 -6.11 9.13 -3.42
CA HIS A 112 -7.50 9.30 -2.99
C HIS A 112 -7.63 9.36 -1.46
N HIS A 113 -6.60 8.94 -0.73
CA HIS A 113 -6.55 8.90 0.71
C HIS A 113 -5.29 9.59 1.22
N ASP A 114 -5.32 9.99 2.49
CA ASP A 114 -4.12 10.51 3.16
C ASP A 114 -3.01 9.46 3.16
N GLU A 115 -1.82 9.86 2.74
CA GLU A 115 -0.67 8.97 2.62
C GLU A 115 -0.30 8.30 3.93
N GLN A 116 -0.36 9.03 5.05
CA GLN A 116 -0.01 8.50 6.36
C GLN A 116 -0.98 7.40 6.76
N LEU A 117 -2.26 7.50 6.40
CA LEU A 117 -3.24 6.43 6.64
C LEU A 117 -2.94 5.18 5.80
N VAL A 118 -2.56 5.34 4.53
CA VAL A 118 -2.20 4.21 3.66
C VAL A 118 -0.90 3.55 4.15
N LEU A 119 0.08 4.36 4.57
CA LEU A 119 1.34 3.88 5.14
C LEU A 119 1.09 3.09 6.42
N MET A 120 0.30 3.65 7.35
CA MET A 120 -0.11 3.00 8.59
C MET A 120 -0.86 1.69 8.33
N ALA A 121 -1.77 1.66 7.34
CA ALA A 121 -2.47 0.44 6.96
C ALA A 121 -1.50 -0.65 6.47
N ALA A 122 -0.48 -0.27 5.68
CA ALA A 122 0.56 -1.19 5.23
C ALA A 122 1.44 -1.70 6.38
N GLU A 123 1.82 -0.83 7.32
CA GLU A 123 2.58 -1.21 8.52
C GLU A 123 1.82 -2.21 9.40
N LEU A 124 0.54 -1.93 9.67
CA LEU A 124 -0.33 -2.83 10.43
C LEU A 124 -0.49 -4.18 9.72
N ALA A 125 -0.70 -4.18 8.41
CA ALA A 125 -0.84 -5.41 7.64
C ALA A 125 0.45 -6.26 7.62
N LEU A 126 1.62 -5.60 7.59
CA LEU A 126 2.92 -6.26 7.72
C LEU A 126 3.10 -6.85 9.12
N ALA A 127 2.71 -6.12 10.17
CA ALA A 127 2.78 -6.59 11.56
C ALA A 127 1.85 -7.79 11.82
N ASP A 128 0.69 -7.82 11.17
CA ASP A 128 -0.25 -8.96 11.21
C ASP A 128 0.28 -10.21 10.47
N GLY A 129 1.39 -10.10 9.71
CA GLY A 129 2.02 -11.21 9.00
C GLY A 129 1.33 -11.62 7.69
N VAL A 130 0.20 -11.00 7.32
CA VAL A 130 -0.55 -11.28 6.09
C VAL A 130 -0.79 -10.00 5.29
N PRO A 131 0.25 -9.41 4.68
CA PRO A 131 0.16 -8.13 3.98
C PRO A 131 -0.40 -8.29 2.56
N SER A 132 -1.64 -8.77 2.44
CA SER A 132 -2.37 -8.84 1.18
C SER A 132 -3.07 -7.51 0.85
N LYS A 133 -3.35 -7.26 -0.44
CA LYS A 133 -4.11 -6.10 -0.91
C LYS A 133 -5.43 -5.95 -0.14
N THR A 134 -6.20 -7.03 -0.02
CA THR A 134 -7.50 -7.02 0.67
C THR A 134 -7.37 -6.67 2.15
N HIS A 135 -6.34 -7.18 2.82
CA HIS A 135 -6.10 -6.88 4.24
C HIS A 135 -5.72 -5.42 4.44
N ILE A 136 -4.88 -4.86 3.58
CA ILE A 136 -4.51 -3.44 3.60
C ILE A 136 -5.72 -2.54 3.37
N LEU A 137 -6.55 -2.86 2.37
CA LEU A 137 -7.81 -2.12 2.13
C LEU A 137 -8.73 -2.16 3.35
N ASN A 138 -8.86 -3.33 4.00
CA ASN A 138 -9.66 -3.47 5.21
C ASN A 138 -9.11 -2.62 6.36
N ARG A 139 -7.79 -2.65 6.58
CA ARG A 139 -7.12 -1.81 7.59
C ARG A 139 -7.30 -0.33 7.29
N LEU A 140 -7.14 0.09 6.03
CA LEU A 140 -7.34 1.46 5.61
C LEU A 140 -8.78 1.95 5.86
N HIS A 141 -9.78 1.17 5.46
CA HIS A 141 -11.18 1.49 5.73
C HIS A 141 -11.44 1.63 7.24
N ARG A 142 -10.92 0.72 8.06
CA ARG A 142 -11.04 0.80 9.52
C ARG A 142 -10.37 2.05 10.12
N LEU A 143 -9.25 2.49 9.56
CA LEU A 143 -8.58 3.72 9.99
C LEU A 143 -9.38 4.97 9.61
N ILE A 144 -9.96 4.99 8.40
CA ILE A 144 -10.79 6.10 7.92
C ILE A 144 -12.11 6.19 8.69
N ASP A 145 -12.78 5.06 8.92
CA ASP A 145 -14.05 4.98 9.63
C ASP A 145 -13.90 5.26 11.15
N GLY A 146 -12.66 5.39 11.64
CA GLY A 146 -12.35 6.09 12.88
C GLY A 146 -12.63 5.38 14.21
N LYS A 147 -13.34 4.24 14.21
CA LYS A 147 -13.52 3.31 15.35
C LYS A 147 -14.67 2.37 15.01
N GLN A 148 -14.37 1.14 14.62
CA GLN A 148 -15.21 0.05 15.10
C GLN A 148 -14.61 -0.35 16.44
N ALA A 149 -15.23 0.12 17.54
CA ALA A 149 -15.07 -0.57 18.81
C ALA A 149 -15.26 -2.07 18.53
N PRO A 150 -14.47 -2.97 19.16
CA PRO A 150 -14.74 -4.39 19.04
C PRO A 150 -16.25 -4.59 19.23
N PRO A 151 -16.93 -5.35 18.35
CA PRO A 151 -18.37 -5.50 18.43
C PRO A 151 -18.71 -5.84 19.88
N PRO A 152 -19.73 -5.18 20.47
CA PRO A 152 -20.04 -5.35 21.87
C PRO A 152 -20.11 -6.85 22.17
N VAL A 153 -19.39 -7.28 23.20
CA VAL A 153 -19.38 -8.69 23.60
C VAL A 153 -20.83 -9.08 23.87
N ILE A 154 -21.39 -9.89 22.97
CA ILE A 154 -22.77 -10.37 23.13
C ILE A 154 -22.72 -11.31 24.33
N THR A 155 -23.29 -10.86 25.45
CA THR A 155 -23.46 -11.72 26.61
C THR A 155 -24.49 -12.77 26.22
N ALA A 156 -24.05 -14.01 26.01
CA ALA A 156 -24.96 -15.09 25.67
C ALA A 156 -26.03 -15.19 26.77
N PRO A 157 -27.33 -15.15 26.44
CA PRO A 157 -28.38 -15.33 27.43
C PRO A 157 -28.20 -16.68 28.12
N GLN A 158 -28.51 -16.74 29.42
CA GLN A 158 -28.32 -17.94 30.24
C GLN A 158 -29.15 -19.15 29.75
N ALA A 159 -30.16 -18.92 28.91
CA ALA A 159 -30.89 -19.96 28.20
C ALA A 159 -30.07 -20.71 27.13
N LEU A 160 -28.93 -20.15 26.70
CA LEU A 160 -28.01 -20.74 25.72
C LEU A 160 -26.79 -21.40 26.36
N THR A 161 -26.81 -21.60 27.68
CA THR A 161 -25.78 -22.41 28.35
C THR A 161 -25.93 -23.87 27.90
N LEU A 162 -24.92 -24.38 27.22
CA LEU A 162 -24.94 -25.75 26.71
C LEU A 162 -24.92 -26.73 27.89
N ALA A 163 -25.90 -27.64 27.95
CA ALA A 163 -25.91 -28.73 28.94
C ALA A 163 -24.69 -29.66 28.78
N HIS A 164 -24.16 -29.74 27.55
CA HIS A 164 -22.94 -30.47 27.23
C HIS A 164 -22.05 -29.59 26.38
N GLU A 165 -20.91 -29.19 26.95
CA GLU A 165 -19.90 -28.47 26.19
C GLU A 165 -19.29 -29.37 25.11
N PRO A 166 -19.08 -28.84 23.89
CA PRO A 166 -18.38 -29.57 22.86
C PRO A 166 -16.94 -29.81 23.30
N ARG A 167 -16.59 -31.07 23.50
CA ARG A 167 -15.19 -31.48 23.71
C ARG A 167 -14.53 -31.53 22.33
N ALA A 168 -13.40 -30.83 22.19
CA ALA A 168 -12.56 -30.90 20.99
C ALA A 168 -11.84 -32.25 20.97
N ASP A 169 -12.58 -33.30 20.61
CA ASP A 169 -12.13 -34.69 20.64
C ASP A 169 -12.25 -35.29 19.23
N VAL A 170 -11.09 -35.42 18.58
CA VAL A 170 -10.96 -35.96 17.23
C VAL A 170 -11.06 -37.49 17.18
N GLU A 171 -10.89 -38.20 18.31
CA GLU A 171 -10.95 -39.67 18.39
C GLU A 171 -12.38 -40.21 18.17
N ARG A 172 -13.40 -39.35 18.29
CA ARG A 172 -14.81 -39.69 17.98
C ARG A 172 -14.99 -40.17 16.54
N TYR A 173 -14.20 -39.67 15.58
CA TYR A 173 -14.28 -40.12 14.19
C TYR A 173 -13.76 -41.54 14.00
N ASP A 174 -12.76 -41.97 14.78
CA ASP A 174 -12.18 -43.31 14.68
C ASP A 174 -13.17 -44.39 15.13
N THR A 175 -13.99 -44.09 16.14
CA THR A 175 -15.05 -45.00 16.59
C THR A 175 -16.14 -45.22 15.54
N LEU A 176 -16.50 -44.19 14.76
CA LEU A 176 -17.47 -44.33 13.66
C LEU A 176 -16.95 -45.22 12.54
N ARG A 177 -15.63 -45.23 12.31
CA ARG A 177 -14.98 -46.06 11.28
C ARG A 177 -15.04 -47.56 11.60
N GLN A 178 -15.07 -47.93 12.88
CA GLN A 178 -15.14 -49.34 13.31
C GLN A 178 -16.54 -49.94 13.13
N THR A 179 -17.61 -49.13 13.23
CA THR A 179 -19.00 -49.58 13.01
C THR A 179 -19.39 -49.83 11.55
N GLY A 180 -18.56 -49.40 10.58
CA GLY A 180 -18.80 -49.59 9.15
C GLY A 180 -18.20 -50.87 8.56
N GLU A 181 -17.41 -51.64 9.33
CA GLU A 181 -16.82 -52.91 8.89
C GLU A 181 -17.72 -54.12 9.19
N THR A 182 -19.04 -54.03 8.95
CA THR A 182 -19.80 -55.27 8.70
C THR A 182 -19.39 -55.80 7.34
N ARG A 183 -18.42 -56.72 7.38
CA ARG A 183 -17.91 -57.50 6.24
C ARG A 183 -19.07 -58.20 5.52
N HIS A 184 -19.59 -57.60 4.45
CA HIS A 184 -20.36 -58.31 3.44
C HIS A 184 -19.40 -58.88 2.41
N ALA A 185 -18.81 -60.03 2.75
CA ALA A 185 -18.15 -60.91 1.80
C ALA A 185 -18.74 -62.32 1.95
N SER A 186 -19.54 -62.71 0.95
CA SER A 186 -19.83 -64.10 0.57
C SER A 186 -20.09 -64.10 -0.93
#